data_AF-A0A2M6GEP6-F1
#
_entry.id   AF-A0A2M6GEP6-F1
#
_cell.length_a   1.000
_cell.length_b   1.000
_cell.length_c   1.000
_cell.angle_alpha   90.00
_cell.angle_beta   90.00
_cell.angle_gamma   90.00
#
_symmetry.space_group_name_H-M   'P 1'
#
loop_
_entity.id
_entity.type
_entity.pdbx_description
1 polymer ?
#
loop_
_entity_poly.entity_id
_entity_poly.type
_entity_poly.pdbx_seq_one_letter_code
_entity_poly.pdbx_strand_id
1 'polypeptide(L)'
;MEWMRNWIMAIRFDKDENFLRAEPFMTLNGDFRRPIDLAFGEDGVMYMLEYGSVYGADNEDARLVKIEYNTANRAPLAKAFATDSVAIAQAGARSYLTSDPRMGPELSEIAGKAPLRVKFASRGTRDLDDNDRLTYQWLFDGKTVGANTPNPTYTYTQPGVYPAILKATDQSGLTATDTVMVRVGNAQPQVTVVTPDNKSFYWENKPFRYSVQVKDAEDKTLDPKKVKLYYNYNPQPSTLNKEPVMGHQVVSALETSSLGQTLVASSDCKACHTVDKVSVGPAFIAVAQRYKGQSGAVDRLAKKIITGGGGNWSKDHVMSAHPQIPPKDAEEMVKYIFSLTDAKKKQTTLPAQGSIKLKEHQADEPRGQYTLLASYTDKGGQGVGPLTSTEIITLRNAKVRTIDADAHTGFRRFGNDLTTGDHKSFILLKDVDLTNIKGLTYEYSAPDKDGEIELRIGSYAGPVISRTPFKANGGGKGPKQVKGILTKPVNGKYDLYFIIVKKEKPNNNLASLKTIQFDQ
;
A
#
# COMPACT_ATOMS: atom_id res chain seq x y z
N MET A 1 18.79 6.55 22.47
CA MET A 1 17.50 7.20 22.18
C MET A 1 17.71 8.17 21.03
N GLU A 2 16.74 8.32 20.13
CA GLU A 2 16.75 9.43 19.18
C GLU A 2 15.40 10.16 19.22
N TRP A 3 15.43 11.34 19.82
CA TRP A 3 14.24 12.14 20.10
C TRP A 3 13.58 12.65 18.82
N MET A 4 14.33 13.11 17.81
CA MET A 4 13.70 13.72 16.62
C MET A 4 12.83 12.72 15.84
N ARG A 5 13.11 11.42 15.98
CA ARG A 5 12.34 10.33 15.36
C ARG A 5 11.46 9.57 16.35
N ASN A 6 11.46 10.02 17.60
CA ASN A 6 10.57 9.55 18.65
C ASN A 6 10.65 8.03 18.93
N TRP A 7 11.88 7.52 18.97
CA TRP A 7 12.16 6.10 19.18
C TRP A 7 13.31 5.90 20.17
N ILE A 8 13.22 4.80 20.92
CA ILE A 8 14.30 4.29 21.76
C ILE A 8 14.66 2.92 21.21
N MET A 9 15.96 2.72 20.94
CA MET A 9 16.51 1.46 20.47
C MET A 9 17.39 0.88 21.57
N ALA A 10 17.25 -0.41 21.85
CA ALA A 10 18.22 -1.18 22.59
C ALA A 10 19.31 -1.65 21.62
N ILE A 11 20.55 -1.25 21.88
CA ILE A 11 21.72 -1.66 21.09
C ILE A 11 22.49 -2.69 21.91
N ARG A 12 22.87 -3.80 21.26
CA ARG A 12 23.66 -4.88 21.86
C ARG A 12 25.04 -4.92 21.21
N PHE A 13 26.05 -5.09 22.05
CA PHE A 13 27.44 -5.28 21.65
C PHE A 13 27.92 -6.64 22.17
N ASP A 14 28.91 -7.24 21.52
CA ASP A 14 29.61 -8.40 22.07
C ASP A 14 30.63 -7.98 23.15
N LYS A 15 31.33 -8.96 23.71
CA LYS A 15 32.35 -8.76 24.73
C LYS A 15 33.54 -7.90 24.26
N ASP A 16 33.72 -7.76 22.95
CA ASP A 16 34.80 -7.01 22.31
C ASP A 16 34.26 -5.66 21.77
N GLU A 17 33.07 -5.24 22.22
CA GLU A 17 32.37 -4.01 21.85
C GLU A 17 31.96 -3.93 20.36
N ASN A 18 31.95 -5.04 19.63
CA ASN A 18 31.44 -5.04 18.26
C ASN A 18 29.92 -4.98 18.28
N PHE A 19 29.35 -4.17 17.37
CA PHE A 19 27.90 -4.10 17.18
C PHE A 19 27.33 -5.46 16.79
N LEU A 20 26.36 -5.94 17.56
CA LEU A 20 25.62 -7.18 17.26
C LEU A 20 24.27 -6.89 16.59
N ARG A 21 23.42 -6.11 17.28
CA ARG A 21 22.07 -5.77 16.80
C ARG A 21 21.52 -4.52 17.48
N ALA A 22 20.49 -3.96 16.86
CA ALA A 22 19.63 -2.94 17.45
C ALA A 22 18.17 -3.37 17.31
N GLU A 23 17.38 -3.24 18.37
CA GLU A 23 15.95 -3.49 18.35
C GLU A 23 15.17 -2.31 18.96
N PRO A 24 13.94 -2.04 18.51
CA PRO A 24 13.08 -1.08 19.19
C PRO A 24 12.88 -1.54 20.63
N PHE A 25 13.28 -0.69 21.57
CA PHE A 25 13.10 -0.95 22.99
C PHE A 25 11.61 -0.81 23.39
N MET A 26 10.86 0.02 22.67
CA MET A 26 9.42 0.22 22.85
C MET A 26 8.69 -0.05 21.54
N THR A 27 7.55 -0.75 21.63
CA THR A 27 6.71 -1.15 20.46
C THR A 27 5.93 0.02 19.86
N LEU A 28 5.69 1.07 20.66
CA LEU A 28 5.16 2.35 20.20
C LEU A 28 6.34 3.32 20.06
N ASN A 29 6.37 4.08 18.96
CA ASN A 29 7.10 5.35 18.97
C ASN A 29 6.49 6.15 20.13
N GLY A 30 7.29 6.47 21.15
CA GLY A 30 6.80 7.22 22.31
C GLY A 30 6.23 8.58 21.89
N ASP A 31 5.72 9.37 22.83
CA ASP A 31 5.42 10.79 22.57
C ASP A 31 6.39 11.66 23.37
N PHE A 32 7.68 11.56 23.07
CA PHE A 32 8.72 12.20 23.87
C PHE A 32 8.77 13.72 23.62
N ARG A 33 8.56 14.52 24.67
CA ARG A 33 8.44 15.99 24.59
C ARG A 33 9.71 16.70 25.02
N ARG A 34 10.69 16.76 24.10
CA ARG A 34 11.98 17.43 24.30
C ARG A 34 12.68 16.94 25.59
N PRO A 35 13.20 15.70 25.58
CA PRO A 35 14.07 15.23 26.65
C PRO A 35 15.22 16.19 26.87
N ILE A 36 15.44 16.60 28.12
CA ILE A 36 16.53 17.49 28.51
C ILE A 36 17.55 16.80 29.41
N ASP A 37 17.14 15.78 30.14
CA ASP A 37 18.00 15.01 31.01
C ASP A 37 17.51 13.57 31.14
N LEU A 38 18.44 12.65 31.41
CA LEU A 38 18.20 11.24 31.60
C LEU A 38 19.16 10.64 32.62
N ALA A 39 18.64 9.82 33.52
CA ALA A 39 19.42 9.12 34.53
C ALA A 39 18.88 7.71 34.75
N PHE A 40 19.76 6.77 35.10
CA PHE A 40 19.36 5.44 35.56
C PHE A 40 19.38 5.38 37.08
N GLY A 41 18.33 4.83 37.68
CA GLY A 41 18.32 4.44 39.08
C GLY A 41 19.18 3.18 39.33
N GLU A 42 19.50 2.91 40.59
CA GLU A 42 20.24 1.69 40.99
C GLU A 42 19.48 0.39 40.65
N ASP A 43 18.16 0.49 40.53
CA ASP A 43 17.25 -0.57 40.08
C ASP A 43 17.22 -0.74 38.55
N GLY A 44 17.98 0.08 37.81
CA GLY A 44 18.06 0.07 36.35
C GLY A 44 16.88 0.74 35.66
N VAL A 45 15.98 1.39 36.40
CA VAL A 45 14.89 2.19 35.82
C VAL A 45 15.45 3.47 35.23
N MET A 46 15.07 3.80 34.00
CA MET A 46 15.47 5.05 33.36
C MET A 46 14.45 6.15 33.66
N TYR A 47 14.92 7.23 34.27
CA TYR A 47 14.16 8.45 34.51
C TYR A 47 14.58 9.50 33.49
N MET A 48 13.61 10.18 32.89
CA MET A 48 13.84 11.19 31.87
C MET A 48 13.02 12.44 32.14
N LEU A 49 13.68 13.59 32.16
CA LEU A 49 13.02 14.88 32.28
C LEU A 49 12.69 15.43 30.90
N GLU A 50 11.42 15.80 30.72
CA GLU A 50 10.90 16.39 29.48
C GLU A 50 10.53 17.85 29.70
N TYR A 51 11.06 18.70 28.83
CA TYR A 51 10.86 20.15 28.90
C TYR A 51 9.43 20.57 28.51
N GLY A 52 8.74 19.77 27.69
CA GLY A 52 7.39 20.06 27.19
C GLY A 52 7.37 20.66 25.78
N SER A 53 6.23 21.25 25.39
CA SER A 53 5.95 21.55 23.98
C SER A 53 6.51 22.88 23.46
N VAL A 54 6.79 23.87 24.32
CA VAL A 54 7.13 25.25 23.92
C VAL A 54 8.38 25.75 24.65
N TYR A 55 9.42 26.17 23.93
CA TYR A 55 10.63 26.78 24.53
C TYR A 55 10.33 28.14 25.18
N GLY A 56 10.79 28.33 26.43
CA GLY A 56 10.72 29.60 27.14
C GLY A 56 9.35 29.96 27.73
N ALA A 57 8.45 28.99 27.86
CA ALA A 57 7.13 29.16 28.46
C ALA A 57 6.90 28.13 29.58
N ASP A 58 5.91 28.38 30.43
CA ASP A 58 5.44 27.41 31.42
C ASP A 58 4.69 26.29 30.69
N ASN A 59 5.39 25.17 30.49
CA ASN A 59 4.83 23.99 29.83
C ASN A 59 4.04 23.14 30.82
N GLU A 60 2.71 23.14 30.72
CA GLU A 60 1.85 22.23 31.48
C GLU A 60 2.09 20.75 31.11
N ASP A 61 2.70 20.49 29.95
CA ASP A 61 3.08 19.16 29.49
C ASP A 61 4.53 18.75 29.84
N ALA A 62 5.26 19.59 30.59
CA ALA A 62 6.53 19.19 31.17
C ALA A 62 6.32 18.05 32.18
N ARG A 63 7.16 17.02 32.13
CA ARG A 63 6.97 15.81 32.94
C ARG A 63 8.26 15.05 33.22
N LEU A 64 8.22 14.25 34.28
CA LEU A 64 9.18 13.18 34.53
C LEU A 64 8.63 11.87 33.96
N VAL A 65 9.36 11.27 33.03
CA VAL A 65 9.02 9.98 32.42
C VAL A 65 9.84 8.88 33.10
N LYS A 66 9.15 7.89 33.67
CA LYS A 66 9.76 6.67 34.22
C LYS A 66 9.65 5.55 33.19
N ILE A 67 10.78 4.99 32.77
CA ILE A 67 10.87 3.90 31.81
C ILE A 67 11.45 2.69 32.51
N GLU A 68 10.60 1.70 32.74
CA GLU A 68 10.95 0.43 33.36
C GLU A 68 11.16 -0.61 32.26
N TYR A 69 12.21 -1.42 32.39
CA TYR A 69 12.49 -2.50 31.44
C TYR A 69 12.25 -3.85 32.11
N ASN A 70 11.65 -4.79 31.36
CA ASN A 70 11.53 -6.16 31.81
C ASN A 70 12.87 -6.88 31.60
N THR A 71 13.54 -7.24 32.69
CA THR A 71 14.77 -8.06 32.68
C THR A 71 14.48 -9.55 32.49
N ALA A 72 13.23 -9.98 32.71
CA ALA A 72 12.86 -11.38 32.62
C ALA A 72 12.70 -11.82 31.15
N ASN A 73 12.76 -13.14 30.94
CA ASN A 73 12.47 -13.73 29.64
C ASN A 73 11.11 -13.23 29.14
N ARG A 74 11.08 -12.77 27.89
CA ARG A 74 9.91 -12.32 27.17
C ARG A 74 9.32 -13.51 26.46
N ALA A 75 7.99 -13.60 26.44
CA ALA A 75 7.34 -14.59 25.60
C ALA A 75 7.66 -14.31 24.12
N PRO A 76 7.78 -15.35 23.28
CA PRO A 76 8.09 -15.18 21.88
C PRO A 76 6.98 -14.40 21.14
N LEU A 77 7.28 -13.92 19.95
CA LEU A 77 6.30 -13.37 19.03
C LEU A 77 5.95 -14.43 17.99
N ALA A 78 4.79 -15.07 18.11
CA ALA A 78 4.30 -16.03 17.13
C ALA A 78 3.72 -15.30 15.90
N LYS A 79 4.03 -15.80 14.70
CA LYS A 79 3.47 -15.33 13.44
C LYS A 79 3.14 -16.52 12.54
N ALA A 80 1.87 -16.70 12.22
CA ALA A 80 1.32 -17.83 11.49
C ALA A 80 0.59 -17.36 10.22
N PHE A 81 0.83 -18.05 9.11
CA PHE A 81 0.10 -17.79 7.87
C PHE A 81 0.06 -19.02 6.96
N ALA A 82 -0.96 -19.10 6.12
CA ALA A 82 -1.00 -20.02 4.99
C ALA A 82 -0.26 -19.43 3.78
N THR A 83 0.40 -20.29 3.01
CA THR A 83 1.11 -19.90 1.78
C THR A 83 0.31 -20.28 0.55
N ASP A 84 0.09 -19.32 -0.35
CA ASP A 84 -0.39 -19.60 -1.70
C ASP A 84 0.78 -20.00 -2.62
N SER A 85 0.87 -21.30 -2.91
CA SER A 85 1.96 -21.85 -3.74
C SER A 85 1.88 -21.38 -5.20
N VAL A 86 0.70 -21.04 -5.71
CA VAL A 86 0.52 -20.51 -7.07
C VAL A 86 1.01 -19.07 -7.12
N ALA A 87 0.63 -18.23 -6.15
CA ALA A 87 1.12 -16.85 -6.07
C ALA A 87 2.64 -16.80 -5.91
N ILE A 88 3.23 -17.67 -5.09
CA ILE A 88 4.69 -17.77 -4.93
C ILE A 88 5.36 -18.19 -6.25
N ALA A 89 4.81 -19.16 -6.98
CA ALA A 89 5.35 -19.59 -8.26
C ALA A 89 5.29 -18.48 -9.32
N GLN A 90 4.18 -17.73 -9.37
CA GLN A 90 4.03 -16.58 -10.27
C GLN A 90 5.01 -15.45 -9.93
N ALA A 91 5.19 -15.12 -8.65
CA ALA A 91 6.19 -14.16 -8.20
C ALA A 91 7.61 -14.63 -8.55
N GLY A 92 7.92 -15.91 -8.32
CA GLY A 92 9.21 -16.51 -8.65
C GLY A 92 9.52 -16.47 -10.14
N ALA A 93 8.55 -16.77 -11.01
CA ALA A 93 8.71 -16.73 -12.47
C ALA A 93 8.97 -15.31 -13.02
N ARG A 94 8.57 -14.27 -12.27
CA ARG A 94 8.77 -12.86 -12.65
C ARG A 94 10.00 -12.22 -12.00
N SER A 95 10.62 -12.91 -11.04
CA SER A 95 11.76 -12.38 -10.29
C SER A 95 13.07 -12.63 -11.03
N TYR A 96 13.79 -11.56 -11.34
CA TYR A 96 15.06 -11.63 -12.12
C TYR A 96 16.31 -11.42 -11.26
N LEU A 97 16.17 -11.14 -9.95
CA LEU A 97 17.27 -10.96 -9.00
C LEU A 97 17.01 -11.76 -7.73
N THR A 98 18.05 -12.13 -7.00
CA THR A 98 17.93 -12.89 -5.74
C THR A 98 17.33 -12.09 -4.59
N SER A 99 17.36 -10.75 -4.67
CA SER A 99 16.90 -9.81 -3.66
C SER A 99 15.48 -9.26 -3.88
N ASP A 100 14.87 -9.55 -5.02
CA ASP A 100 13.49 -9.15 -5.33
C ASP A 100 12.51 -10.01 -4.50
N PRO A 101 11.49 -9.45 -3.83
CA PRO A 101 10.60 -10.21 -2.95
C PRO A 101 9.97 -11.43 -3.64
N ARG A 102 10.53 -12.62 -3.35
CA ARG A 102 9.99 -13.92 -3.77
C ARG A 102 8.82 -14.41 -2.91
N MET A 103 8.43 -13.64 -1.91
CA MET A 103 7.44 -14.04 -0.94
C MET A 103 6.05 -13.71 -1.48
N GLY A 104 5.20 -14.73 -1.59
CA GLY A 104 3.77 -14.56 -1.85
C GLY A 104 3.04 -13.99 -0.63
N PRO A 105 1.72 -13.77 -0.74
CA PRO A 105 0.92 -13.19 0.34
C PRO A 105 0.94 -14.08 1.60
N GLU A 106 1.04 -13.43 2.76
CA GLU A 106 0.89 -14.07 4.07
C GLU A 106 -0.61 -14.08 4.43
N LEU A 107 -1.26 -15.22 4.28
CA LEU A 107 -2.72 -15.34 4.46
C LEU A 107 -3.08 -15.78 5.89
N SER A 108 -3.83 -14.94 6.61
CA SER A 108 -4.41 -15.30 7.92
C SER A 108 -5.71 -16.11 7.82
N GLU A 109 -6.34 -16.14 6.65
CA GLU A 109 -7.46 -17.04 6.34
C GLU A 109 -7.25 -17.72 4.98
N ILE A 110 -7.71 -18.96 4.84
CA ILE A 110 -7.74 -19.70 3.58
C ILE A 110 -9.03 -20.50 3.45
N ALA A 111 -9.61 -20.54 2.25
CA ALA A 111 -10.84 -21.27 1.96
C ALA A 111 -10.70 -22.17 0.73
N GLY A 112 -11.43 -23.27 0.70
CA GLY A 112 -11.41 -24.20 -0.43
C GLY A 112 -12.31 -25.41 -0.27
N LYS A 113 -12.45 -26.17 -1.36
CA LYS A 113 -13.22 -27.41 -1.38
C LYS A 113 -12.51 -28.53 -0.63
N ALA A 114 -13.27 -29.42 0.00
CA ALA A 114 -12.73 -30.65 0.59
C ALA A 114 -12.39 -31.69 -0.52
N PRO A 115 -11.25 -32.40 -0.43
CA PRO A 115 -10.18 -32.22 0.55
C PRO A 115 -9.32 -30.99 0.24
N LEU A 116 -9.03 -30.18 1.26
CA LEU A 116 -8.20 -28.97 1.14
C LEU A 116 -6.83 -29.22 1.77
N ARG A 117 -5.78 -29.25 0.93
CA ARG A 117 -4.40 -29.31 1.40
C ARG A 117 -3.82 -27.90 1.56
N VAL A 118 -3.41 -27.56 2.78
CA VAL A 118 -2.85 -26.25 3.12
C VAL A 118 -1.38 -26.39 3.52
N LYS A 119 -0.55 -25.46 3.05
CA LYS A 119 0.83 -25.29 3.50
C LYS A 119 0.89 -24.08 4.42
N PHE A 120 1.40 -24.29 5.63
CA PHE A 120 1.54 -23.26 6.65
C PHE A 120 2.99 -22.82 6.76
N ALA A 121 3.20 -21.61 7.25
CA ALA A 121 4.51 -21.08 7.54
C ALA A 121 4.50 -20.25 8.82
N SER A 122 5.65 -20.22 9.49
CA SER A 122 5.88 -19.47 10.73
C SER A 122 6.88 -18.33 10.57
N ARG A 123 7.19 -17.92 9.34
CA ARG A 123 8.24 -16.93 9.06
C ARG A 123 7.96 -15.62 9.80
N GLY A 124 8.97 -15.10 10.50
CA GLY A 124 8.83 -13.90 11.33
C GLY A 124 8.43 -14.22 12.77
N THR A 125 8.12 -15.47 13.10
CA THR A 125 8.10 -15.94 14.49
C THR A 125 9.50 -15.84 15.06
N ARG A 126 9.65 -15.17 16.20
CA ARG A 126 10.96 -14.90 16.81
C ARG A 126 10.83 -14.69 18.30
N ASP A 127 11.89 -15.03 19.02
CA ASP A 127 12.12 -14.49 20.35
C ASP A 127 12.84 -13.15 20.24
N LEU A 128 12.60 -12.26 21.20
CA LEU A 128 13.34 -11.01 21.29
C LEU A 128 14.59 -11.17 22.15
N ASP A 129 14.65 -12.19 23.01
CA ASP A 129 15.79 -12.48 23.87
C ASP A 129 16.90 -13.23 23.11
N ASP A 130 18.15 -12.95 23.50
CA ASP A 130 19.32 -13.45 22.80
C ASP A 130 19.49 -14.97 23.00
N ASN A 131 19.84 -15.66 21.91
CA ASN A 131 20.12 -17.11 21.87
C ASN A 131 18.94 -18.05 22.19
N ASP A 132 17.73 -17.51 22.36
CA ASP A 132 16.56 -18.33 22.61
C ASP A 132 16.17 -19.14 21.38
N ARG A 133 16.24 -20.47 21.53
CA ARG A 133 15.80 -21.43 20.52
C ARG A 133 14.32 -21.70 20.69
N LEU A 134 13.55 -21.39 19.67
CA LEU A 134 12.11 -21.67 19.66
C LEU A 134 11.82 -23.11 19.29
N THR A 135 10.87 -23.70 20.01
CA THR A 135 10.19 -24.92 19.62
C THR A 135 8.82 -24.56 19.04
N TYR A 136 8.41 -25.29 18.00
CA TYR A 136 7.17 -25.03 17.27
C TYR A 136 6.22 -26.19 17.46
N GLN A 137 4.95 -25.88 17.67
CA GLN A 137 3.86 -26.83 17.70
C GLN A 137 2.68 -26.27 16.92
N TRP A 138 2.20 -27.02 15.93
CA TRP A 138 0.98 -26.70 15.19
C TRP A 138 -0.16 -27.58 15.68
N LEU A 139 -1.25 -26.94 16.09
CA LEU A 139 -2.50 -27.59 16.44
C LEU A 139 -3.48 -27.40 15.27
N PHE A 140 -3.87 -28.50 14.63
CA PHE A 140 -4.93 -28.50 13.63
C PHE A 140 -6.25 -28.92 14.26
N ASP A 141 -7.35 -28.36 13.75
CA ASP A 141 -8.70 -28.59 14.26
C ASP A 141 -8.87 -28.19 15.74
N GLY A 142 -7.99 -27.30 16.24
CA GLY A 142 -7.93 -26.84 17.63
C GLY A 142 -7.57 -27.90 18.68
N LYS A 143 -7.23 -29.14 18.28
CA LYS A 143 -7.06 -30.27 19.22
C LYS A 143 -5.87 -31.17 18.87
N THR A 144 -5.60 -31.41 17.60
CA THR A 144 -4.59 -32.38 17.17
C THR A 144 -3.24 -31.70 17.02
N VAL A 145 -2.23 -32.14 17.78
CA VAL A 145 -0.82 -31.77 17.52
C VAL A 145 -0.44 -32.38 16.17
N GLY A 146 -0.46 -31.56 15.13
CA GLY A 146 -0.33 -32.03 13.76
C GLY A 146 1.09 -31.97 13.22
N ALA A 147 1.95 -31.10 13.75
CA ALA A 147 3.34 -31.01 13.37
C ALA A 147 4.19 -30.21 14.38
N ASN A 148 5.45 -30.61 14.53
CA ASN A 148 6.46 -29.89 15.32
C ASN A 148 7.52 -29.22 14.44
N THR A 149 7.21 -29.01 13.16
CA THR A 149 8.09 -28.30 12.22
C THR A 149 7.57 -26.89 11.99
N PRO A 150 8.44 -25.91 11.64
CA PRO A 150 8.02 -24.53 11.44
C PRO A 150 6.99 -24.33 10.31
N ASN A 151 7.14 -25.08 9.21
CA ASN A 151 6.36 -24.90 7.98
C ASN A 151 5.67 -26.20 7.51
N PRO A 152 4.66 -26.70 8.24
CA PRO A 152 4.03 -27.98 7.94
C PRO A 152 3.01 -27.89 6.80
N THR A 153 2.54 -29.06 6.34
CA THR A 153 1.35 -29.17 5.49
C THR A 153 0.30 -30.05 6.15
N TYR A 154 -0.97 -29.71 6.02
CA TYR A 154 -2.08 -30.51 6.53
C TYR A 154 -3.23 -30.57 5.52
N THR A 155 -3.97 -31.67 5.51
CA THR A 155 -5.09 -31.87 4.57
C THR A 155 -6.39 -32.06 5.35
N TYR A 156 -7.32 -31.12 5.17
CA TYR A 156 -8.64 -31.18 5.77
C TYR A 156 -9.59 -31.89 4.82
N THR A 157 -10.10 -33.05 5.21
CA THR A 157 -10.91 -33.91 4.33
C THR A 157 -12.40 -33.65 4.44
N GLN A 158 -12.87 -33.08 5.55
CA GLN A 158 -14.28 -32.83 5.81
C GLN A 158 -14.61 -31.33 5.73
N PRO A 159 -15.81 -30.95 5.27
CA PRO A 159 -16.28 -29.58 5.36
C PRO A 159 -16.36 -29.08 6.81
N GLY A 160 -15.98 -27.83 7.03
CA GLY A 160 -15.96 -27.20 8.35
C GLY A 160 -15.10 -25.94 8.42
N VAL A 161 -15.11 -25.28 9.58
CA VAL A 161 -14.23 -24.16 9.89
C VAL A 161 -13.25 -24.61 10.96
N TYR A 162 -11.96 -24.61 10.63
CA TYR A 162 -10.89 -25.17 11.46
C TYR A 162 -9.86 -24.09 11.80
N PRO A 163 -9.63 -23.79 13.09
CA PRO A 163 -8.48 -23.00 13.49
C PRO A 163 -7.22 -23.85 13.40
N ALA A 164 -6.21 -23.34 12.69
CA ALA A 164 -4.84 -23.85 12.72
C ALA A 164 -4.00 -22.93 13.61
N ILE A 165 -3.60 -23.43 14.78
CA ILE A 165 -2.92 -22.62 15.79
C ILE A 165 -1.45 -22.97 15.79
N LEU A 166 -0.60 -21.98 15.50
CA LEU A 166 0.83 -22.06 15.79
C LEU A 166 1.04 -21.72 17.25
N LYS A 167 1.78 -22.57 17.96
CA LYS A 167 2.33 -22.29 19.28
C LYS A 167 3.85 -22.31 19.18
N ALA A 168 4.48 -21.19 19.53
CA ALA A 168 5.92 -21.08 19.71
C ALA A 168 6.23 -21.07 21.20
N THR A 169 7.21 -21.86 21.62
CA THR A 169 7.66 -21.94 23.01
C THR A 169 9.15 -21.65 23.07
N ASP A 170 9.54 -20.74 23.94
CA ASP A 170 10.94 -20.39 24.20
C ASP A 170 11.63 -21.43 25.10
N GLN A 171 12.90 -21.22 25.43
CA GLN A 171 13.67 -22.17 26.25
C GLN A 171 13.29 -22.13 27.73
N SER A 172 12.75 -21.00 28.19
CA SER A 172 12.25 -20.79 29.57
C SER A 172 10.84 -21.35 29.77
N GLY A 173 10.19 -21.79 28.69
CA GLY A 173 8.85 -22.36 28.68
C GLY A 173 7.71 -21.35 28.48
N LEU A 174 8.00 -20.07 28.22
CA LEU A 174 6.95 -19.12 27.85
C LEU A 174 6.53 -19.37 26.40
N THR A 175 5.28 -19.04 26.12
CA THR A 175 4.66 -19.42 24.86
C THR A 175 3.87 -18.27 24.27
N ALA A 176 3.84 -18.22 22.94
CA ALA A 176 2.93 -17.37 22.19
C ALA A 176 2.24 -18.16 21.10
N THR A 177 1.04 -17.70 20.73
CA THR A 177 0.22 -18.35 19.72
C THR A 177 -0.27 -17.38 18.67
N ASP A 178 -0.39 -17.86 17.44
CA ASP A 178 -1.06 -17.16 16.35
C ASP A 178 -1.94 -18.15 15.56
N THR A 179 -3.01 -17.68 14.94
CA THR A 179 -4.06 -18.54 14.37
C THR A 179 -4.34 -18.21 12.91
N VAL A 180 -4.39 -19.25 12.08
CA VAL A 180 -4.87 -19.19 10.70
C VAL A 180 -6.25 -19.85 10.62
N MET A 181 -7.24 -19.17 10.06
CA MET A 181 -8.59 -19.73 9.88
C MET A 181 -8.68 -20.50 8.56
N VAL A 182 -9.01 -21.78 8.62
CA VAL A 182 -9.20 -22.64 7.45
C VAL A 182 -10.68 -22.96 7.26
N ARG A 183 -11.25 -22.61 6.10
CA ARG A 183 -12.66 -22.86 5.76
C ARG A 183 -12.74 -23.90 4.66
N VAL A 184 -13.30 -25.06 4.96
CA VAL A 184 -13.32 -26.23 4.07
C VAL A 184 -14.75 -26.52 3.65
N GLY A 185 -14.96 -26.77 2.36
CA GLY A 185 -16.29 -27.10 1.82
C GLY A 185 -17.00 -25.95 1.11
N ASN A 186 -16.36 -24.77 1.03
CA ASN A 186 -16.72 -23.71 0.09
C ASN A 186 -15.43 -23.08 -0.45
N ALA A 187 -15.27 -22.98 -1.77
CA ALA A 187 -14.13 -22.29 -2.38
C ALA A 187 -14.50 -20.84 -2.63
N GLN A 188 -13.51 -19.95 -2.64
CA GLN A 188 -13.76 -18.57 -3.09
C GLN A 188 -14.11 -18.60 -4.59
N PRO A 189 -15.19 -17.91 -5.02
CA PRO A 189 -15.49 -17.77 -6.43
C PRO A 189 -14.36 -17.05 -7.14
N GLN A 190 -14.08 -17.40 -8.39
CA GLN A 190 -13.16 -16.66 -9.24
C GLN A 190 -13.96 -15.65 -10.04
N VAL A 191 -13.77 -14.36 -9.75
CA VAL A 191 -14.34 -13.26 -10.54
C VAL A 191 -13.27 -12.79 -11.51
N THR A 192 -13.61 -12.73 -12.80
CA THR A 192 -12.71 -12.25 -13.84
C THR A 192 -13.39 -11.23 -14.76
N VAL A 193 -12.85 -10.02 -14.88
CA VAL A 193 -13.23 -9.03 -15.88
C VAL A 193 -12.41 -9.30 -17.14
N VAL A 194 -13.07 -9.85 -18.15
CA VAL A 194 -12.51 -10.10 -19.47
C VAL A 194 -12.70 -8.87 -20.33
N THR A 195 -11.63 -8.43 -21.01
CA THR A 195 -11.66 -7.27 -21.89
C THR A 195 -10.70 -7.47 -23.07
N PRO A 196 -11.06 -7.01 -24.28
CA PRO A 196 -10.10 -6.89 -25.39
C PRO A 196 -9.21 -5.64 -25.27
N ASP A 197 -9.53 -4.73 -24.35
CA ASP A 197 -8.81 -3.48 -24.12
C ASP A 197 -7.72 -3.68 -23.06
N ASN A 198 -6.84 -2.70 -22.90
CA ASN A 198 -5.73 -2.76 -21.94
C ASN A 198 -6.22 -2.60 -20.49
N LYS A 199 -5.71 -3.39 -19.55
CA LYS A 199 -6.14 -3.37 -18.14
C LYS A 199 -5.42 -2.35 -17.25
N SER A 200 -4.48 -1.56 -17.78
CA SER A 200 -3.74 -0.56 -17.02
C SER A 200 -4.01 0.87 -17.48
N PHE A 201 -4.43 1.07 -18.74
CA PHE A 201 -4.56 2.39 -19.33
C PHE A 201 -5.93 2.66 -19.95
N TYR A 202 -6.32 3.93 -19.91
CA TYR A 202 -7.34 4.50 -20.79
C TYR A 202 -6.73 5.51 -21.76
N TRP A 203 -7.39 5.71 -22.89
CA TRP A 203 -7.05 6.72 -23.89
C TRP A 203 -8.24 7.66 -24.09
N GLU A 204 -7.93 8.90 -24.41
CA GLU A 204 -8.91 9.94 -24.75
C GLU A 204 -9.92 9.42 -25.78
N ASN A 205 -11.21 9.62 -25.48
CA ASN A 205 -12.35 9.23 -26.33
C ASN A 205 -12.45 7.74 -26.71
N LYS A 206 -11.66 6.85 -26.10
CA LYS A 206 -11.82 5.41 -26.30
C LYS A 206 -12.70 4.82 -25.20
N PRO A 207 -13.76 4.07 -25.55
CA PRO A 207 -14.53 3.36 -24.55
C PRO A 207 -13.76 2.15 -24.01
N PHE A 208 -14.08 1.73 -22.79
CA PHE A 208 -13.59 0.51 -22.17
C PHE A 208 -14.67 -0.58 -22.21
N ARG A 209 -14.40 -1.66 -22.96
CA ARG A 209 -15.30 -2.80 -23.12
C ARG A 209 -14.97 -3.87 -22.08
N TYR A 210 -15.99 -4.50 -21.52
CA TYR A 210 -15.80 -5.51 -20.48
C TYR A 210 -16.90 -6.58 -20.50
N SER A 211 -16.56 -7.74 -19.95
CA SER A 211 -17.48 -8.81 -19.60
C SER A 211 -17.01 -9.46 -18.29
N VAL A 212 -17.86 -9.49 -17.28
CA VAL A 212 -17.58 -10.14 -16.00
C VAL A 212 -17.92 -11.62 -16.14
N GLN A 213 -16.92 -12.46 -15.98
CA GLN A 213 -17.04 -13.91 -15.89
C GLN A 213 -16.87 -14.32 -14.44
N VAL A 214 -17.71 -15.22 -13.98
CA VAL A 214 -17.59 -15.82 -12.65
C VAL A 214 -17.44 -17.31 -12.83
N LYS A 215 -16.49 -17.91 -12.11
CA LYS A 215 -16.32 -19.35 -12.03
C LYS A 215 -16.34 -19.73 -10.56
N ASP A 216 -17.30 -20.55 -10.19
CA ASP A 216 -17.45 -21.06 -8.84
C ASP A 216 -17.44 -22.60 -8.89
N ALA A 217 -16.75 -23.24 -7.95
CA ALA A 217 -16.59 -24.70 -7.99
C ALA A 217 -17.81 -25.44 -7.42
N GLU A 218 -18.65 -24.75 -6.64
CA GLU A 218 -19.79 -25.28 -5.92
C GLU A 218 -21.13 -24.90 -6.59
N ASP A 219 -21.25 -23.67 -7.10
CA ASP A 219 -22.43 -23.13 -7.77
C ASP A 219 -22.49 -23.53 -9.26
N LYS A 220 -23.21 -24.62 -9.56
CA LYS A 220 -23.47 -25.06 -10.96
C LYS A 220 -24.28 -24.06 -11.78
N THR A 221 -25.11 -23.24 -11.13
CA THR A 221 -25.89 -22.17 -11.76
C THR A 221 -25.67 -20.88 -10.98
N LEU A 222 -24.97 -19.96 -11.62
CA LEU A 222 -24.65 -18.64 -11.08
C LEU A 222 -25.87 -17.74 -11.17
N ASP A 223 -26.10 -16.93 -10.13
CA ASP A 223 -27.15 -15.92 -10.12
C ASP A 223 -26.60 -14.60 -10.69
N PRO A 224 -27.03 -14.16 -11.90
CA PRO A 224 -26.55 -12.92 -12.50
C PRO A 224 -26.83 -11.68 -11.64
N LYS A 225 -27.84 -11.71 -10.76
CA LYS A 225 -28.16 -10.60 -9.86
C LYS A 225 -27.15 -10.42 -8.73
N LYS A 226 -26.35 -11.46 -8.43
CA LYS A 226 -25.28 -11.39 -7.44
C LYS A 226 -23.96 -10.87 -8.02
N VAL A 227 -23.84 -10.79 -9.35
CA VAL A 227 -22.73 -10.11 -10.00
C VAL A 227 -22.97 -8.61 -9.89
N LYS A 228 -22.11 -7.93 -9.13
CA LYS A 228 -22.16 -6.47 -9.02
C LYS A 228 -20.93 -5.87 -9.68
N LEU A 229 -21.15 -4.91 -10.56
CA LEU A 229 -20.08 -4.14 -11.18
C LEU A 229 -20.24 -2.66 -10.84
N TYR A 230 -19.20 -2.10 -10.28
CA TYR A 230 -19.08 -0.69 -9.92
C TYR A 230 -17.99 -0.04 -10.74
N TYR A 231 -18.15 1.27 -10.99
CA TYR A 231 -17.20 2.09 -11.71
C TYR A 231 -17.12 3.47 -11.05
N ASN A 232 -15.90 3.96 -10.87
CA ASN A 232 -15.64 5.28 -10.30
C ASN A 232 -14.46 5.95 -11.01
N TYR A 233 -14.44 7.29 -10.98
CA TYR A 233 -13.28 8.11 -11.35
C TYR A 233 -12.77 8.86 -10.13
N ASN A 234 -11.49 8.72 -9.84
CA ASN A 234 -10.79 9.51 -8.84
C ASN A 234 -9.78 10.43 -9.56
N PRO A 235 -9.96 11.76 -9.57
CA PRO A 235 -9.00 12.67 -10.19
C PRO A 235 -7.63 12.65 -9.49
N GLN A 236 -7.57 12.33 -8.19
CA GLN A 236 -6.33 12.40 -7.41
C GLN A 236 -6.14 11.13 -6.58
N PRO A 237 -5.76 10.00 -7.22
CA PRO A 237 -5.52 8.75 -6.52
C PRO A 237 -4.27 8.82 -5.63
N SER A 238 -4.28 8.05 -4.54
CA SER A 238 -3.10 7.87 -3.68
C SER A 238 -1.92 7.33 -4.46
N THR A 239 -0.72 7.82 -4.16
CA THR A 239 0.54 7.17 -4.54
C THR A 239 0.96 6.09 -3.53
N LEU A 240 0.25 5.96 -2.39
CA LEU A 240 0.49 4.89 -1.43
C LEU A 240 -0.18 3.62 -1.96
N ASN A 241 0.59 2.83 -2.70
CA ASN A 241 0.28 1.44 -3.04
C ASN A 241 0.15 0.65 -1.72
N LYS A 242 -1.01 0.69 -1.08
CA LYS A 242 -1.41 -0.33 -0.12
C LYS A 242 -2.09 -1.44 -0.92
N GLU A 243 -1.58 -2.66 -0.76
CA GLU A 243 -2.22 -3.88 -1.24
C GLU A 243 -3.74 -3.81 -1.01
N PRO A 244 -4.56 -4.21 -1.99
CA PRO A 244 -5.99 -4.23 -1.80
C PRO A 244 -6.31 -5.09 -0.58
N VAL A 245 -6.99 -4.48 0.41
CA VAL A 245 -7.67 -5.20 1.49
C VAL A 245 -8.49 -6.32 0.84
N MET A 246 -8.55 -7.55 1.35
CA MET A 246 -9.33 -8.60 0.68
C MET A 246 -10.82 -8.59 1.12
N GLY A 247 -11.74 -8.97 0.22
CA GLY A 247 -13.13 -9.29 0.56
C GLY A 247 -14.11 -8.12 0.71
N HIS A 248 -15.08 -8.25 1.63
CA HIS A 248 -16.21 -7.31 1.82
C HIS A 248 -15.79 -5.85 2.07
N GLN A 249 -14.61 -5.63 2.67
CA GLN A 249 -14.09 -4.29 2.95
C GLN A 249 -13.74 -3.50 1.68
N VAL A 250 -13.40 -4.19 0.59
CA VAL A 250 -13.14 -3.59 -0.73
C VAL A 250 -14.41 -3.02 -1.34
N VAL A 251 -15.51 -3.76 -1.23
CA VAL A 251 -16.80 -3.33 -1.79
C VAL A 251 -17.26 -2.06 -1.06
N SER A 252 -17.17 -2.02 0.28
CA SER A 252 -17.46 -0.82 1.06
C SER A 252 -16.49 0.34 0.79
N ALA A 253 -15.22 0.04 0.54
CA ALA A 253 -14.22 1.04 0.19
C ALA A 253 -14.51 1.61 -1.20
N LEU A 254 -14.77 0.82 -2.23
CA LEU A 254 -15.05 1.32 -3.59
C LEU A 254 -16.44 1.96 -3.75
N GLU A 255 -17.36 1.67 -2.84
CA GLU A 255 -18.59 2.45 -2.66
C GLU A 255 -18.31 3.89 -2.14
N THR A 256 -17.11 4.19 -1.61
CA THR A 256 -16.82 5.49 -0.96
C THR A 256 -15.42 6.14 -1.18
N SER A 257 -14.39 5.44 -1.66
CA SER A 257 -12.97 5.77 -1.37
C SER A 257 -12.32 6.82 -2.27
N SER A 258 -12.16 8.02 -1.71
CA SER A 258 -11.10 8.97 -2.10
C SER A 258 -9.85 8.75 -1.25
N LEU A 259 -8.69 9.24 -1.71
CA LEU A 259 -7.41 9.22 -0.98
C LEU A 259 -7.55 9.76 0.45
N GLY A 260 -8.26 10.88 0.61
CA GLY A 260 -8.56 11.46 1.90
C GLY A 260 -9.32 10.54 2.85
N GLN A 261 -10.21 9.67 2.34
CA GLN A 261 -10.91 8.71 3.19
C GLN A 261 -9.96 7.68 3.78
N THR A 262 -9.10 7.10 2.94
CA THR A 262 -8.10 6.12 3.39
C THR A 262 -7.18 6.75 4.43
N LEU A 263 -6.72 7.97 4.15
CA LEU A 263 -5.87 8.74 5.04
C LEU A 263 -6.54 9.02 6.39
N VAL A 264 -7.75 9.60 6.39
CA VAL A 264 -8.54 9.81 7.62
C VAL A 264 -8.83 8.49 8.33
N ALA A 265 -9.05 7.41 7.59
CA ALA A 265 -9.34 6.10 8.16
C ALA A 265 -8.14 5.46 8.85
N SER A 266 -6.93 5.75 8.37
CA SER A 266 -5.66 5.29 8.94
C SER A 266 -5.06 6.23 9.99
N SER A 267 -5.66 7.40 10.20
CA SER A 267 -5.24 8.37 11.21
C SER A 267 -6.05 8.24 12.50
N ASP A 268 -5.55 8.87 13.56
CA ASP A 268 -6.20 9.05 14.86
C ASP A 268 -7.38 10.03 14.83
N CYS A 269 -7.68 10.66 13.68
CA CYS A 269 -8.81 11.59 13.53
C CYS A 269 -10.15 11.03 14.05
N LYS A 270 -10.35 9.72 13.93
CA LYS A 270 -11.56 8.99 14.39
C LYS A 270 -11.75 9.00 15.90
N ALA A 271 -10.70 9.27 16.69
CA ALA A 271 -10.79 9.36 18.14
C ALA A 271 -11.62 10.56 18.59
N CYS A 272 -11.63 11.64 17.80
CA CYS A 272 -12.28 12.91 18.16
C CYS A 272 -13.35 13.37 17.16
N HIS A 273 -13.31 12.87 15.93
CA HIS A 273 -14.27 13.23 14.88
C HIS A 273 -15.05 12.00 14.41
N THR A 274 -16.35 12.15 14.28
CA THR A 274 -17.21 11.16 13.61
C THR A 274 -17.74 11.73 12.29
N VAL A 275 -18.32 10.88 11.44
CA VAL A 275 -18.83 11.31 10.14
C VAL A 275 -20.00 12.28 10.30
N ASP A 276 -20.99 11.94 11.10
CA ASP A 276 -22.31 12.59 11.13
C ASP A 276 -22.74 13.08 12.53
N LYS A 277 -22.03 12.68 13.60
CA LYS A 277 -22.34 13.07 14.98
C LYS A 277 -21.22 13.88 15.62
N VAL A 278 -21.59 14.82 16.48
CA VAL A 278 -20.62 15.55 17.30
C VAL A 278 -19.98 14.59 18.30
N SER A 279 -18.67 14.73 18.50
CA SER A 279 -17.90 14.02 19.54
C SER A 279 -17.04 15.07 20.27
N VAL A 280 -15.77 14.78 20.57
CA VAL A 280 -14.82 15.76 21.12
C VAL A 280 -14.64 16.94 20.15
N GLY A 281 -14.59 16.63 18.85
CA GLY A 281 -14.61 17.59 17.76
C GLY A 281 -15.94 17.59 16.98
N PRO A 282 -16.13 18.56 16.05
CA PRO A 282 -17.30 18.59 15.18
C PRO A 282 -17.37 17.37 14.26
N ALA A 283 -18.57 16.99 13.86
CA ALA A 283 -18.79 15.98 12.81
C ALA A 283 -18.14 16.42 11.49
N PHE A 284 -17.57 15.48 10.72
CA PHE A 284 -16.98 15.81 9.42
C PHE A 284 -18.00 16.41 8.45
N ILE A 285 -19.26 15.97 8.48
CA ILE A 285 -20.36 16.58 7.70
C ILE A 285 -20.56 18.05 8.07
N ALA A 286 -20.47 18.42 9.35
CA ALA A 286 -20.62 19.80 9.79
C ALA A 286 -19.45 20.67 9.32
N VAL A 287 -18.22 20.13 9.35
CA VAL A 287 -17.03 20.79 8.79
C VAL A 287 -17.21 21.02 7.29
N ALA A 288 -17.67 20.01 6.56
CA ALA A 288 -17.95 20.11 5.14
C ALA A 288 -19.03 21.16 4.84
N GLN A 289 -20.16 21.15 5.54
CA GLN A 289 -21.24 22.13 5.36
C GLN A 289 -20.78 23.57 5.59
N ARG A 290 -19.88 23.77 6.57
CA ARG A 290 -19.41 25.11 6.93
C ARG A 290 -18.40 25.70 5.96
N TYR A 291 -17.47 24.89 5.45
CA TYR A 291 -16.29 25.39 4.72
C TYR A 291 -16.28 25.07 3.23
N LYS A 292 -17.04 24.07 2.78
CA LYS A 292 -17.10 23.69 1.37
C LYS A 292 -17.62 24.87 0.52
N GLY A 293 -16.93 25.14 -0.59
CA GLY A 293 -17.27 26.25 -1.50
C GLY A 293 -16.61 27.58 -1.16
N GLN A 294 -15.94 27.71 0.00
CA GLN A 294 -15.17 28.91 0.32
C GLN A 294 -13.79 28.89 -0.38
N SER A 295 -13.37 30.04 -0.90
CA SER A 295 -12.05 30.18 -1.54
C SER A 295 -10.90 29.91 -0.57
N GLY A 296 -9.95 29.07 -0.98
CA GLY A 296 -8.78 28.67 -0.18
C GLY A 296 -9.10 27.80 1.04
N ALA A 297 -10.31 27.22 1.15
CA ALA A 297 -10.71 26.43 2.31
C ALA A 297 -9.91 25.14 2.46
N VAL A 298 -9.55 24.49 1.35
CA VAL A 298 -8.74 23.25 1.35
C VAL A 298 -7.40 23.51 2.02
N ASP A 299 -6.63 24.49 1.53
CA ASP A 299 -5.31 24.84 2.07
C ASP A 299 -5.40 25.29 3.54
N ARG A 300 -6.43 26.07 3.87
CA ARG A 300 -6.64 26.57 5.24
C ARG A 300 -6.91 25.44 6.23
N LEU A 301 -7.79 24.50 5.87
CA LEU A 301 -8.11 23.36 6.72
C LEU A 301 -6.98 22.34 6.74
N ALA A 302 -6.25 22.15 5.64
CA ALA A 302 -5.05 21.32 5.61
C ALA A 302 -3.98 21.86 6.57
N LYS A 303 -3.74 23.18 6.54
CA LYS A 303 -2.88 23.85 7.53
C LYS A 303 -3.41 23.66 8.94
N LYS A 304 -4.74 23.75 9.15
CA LYS A 304 -5.35 23.55 10.46
C LYS A 304 -5.16 22.13 11.00
N ILE A 305 -5.23 21.09 10.16
CA ILE A 305 -4.93 19.70 10.54
C ILE A 305 -3.48 19.58 11.03
N ILE A 306 -2.55 20.18 10.30
CA ILE A 306 -1.12 20.11 10.58
C ILE A 306 -0.75 20.88 11.85
N THR A 307 -1.29 22.08 12.03
CA THR A 307 -0.90 22.98 13.14
C THR A 307 -1.79 22.87 14.37
N GLY A 308 -2.98 22.24 14.27
CA GLY A 308 -3.94 22.14 15.36
C GLY A 308 -4.56 23.48 15.82
N GLY A 309 -5.09 23.50 17.03
CA GLY A 309 -5.59 24.68 17.76
C GLY A 309 -7.13 24.75 17.87
N GLY A 310 -7.63 25.65 18.73
CA GLY A 310 -9.06 25.81 19.05
C GLY A 310 -9.77 27.02 18.42
N GLY A 311 -10.93 27.38 18.97
CA GLY A 311 -11.61 28.67 18.76
C GLY A 311 -12.67 28.72 17.64
N ASN A 312 -12.72 27.74 16.74
CA ASN A 312 -13.67 27.73 15.63
C ASN A 312 -15.01 27.02 15.93
N TRP A 313 -14.99 26.05 16.84
CA TRP A 313 -16.12 25.15 17.10
C TRP A 313 -16.44 24.99 18.59
N SER A 314 -15.41 24.96 19.43
CA SER A 314 -15.51 24.98 20.90
C SER A 314 -14.41 25.88 21.46
N LYS A 315 -14.70 26.47 22.63
CA LYS A 315 -13.72 27.21 23.44
C LYS A 315 -12.95 26.29 24.39
N ASP A 316 -13.51 25.14 24.71
CA ASP A 316 -13.01 24.24 25.78
C ASP A 316 -12.20 23.06 25.22
N HIS A 317 -12.27 22.81 23.91
CA HIS A 317 -11.55 21.72 23.25
C HIS A 317 -10.76 22.23 22.04
N VAL A 318 -9.47 21.89 22.03
CA VAL A 318 -8.53 22.23 20.96
C VAL A 318 -8.23 20.99 20.12
N MET A 319 -8.07 21.16 18.81
CA MET A 319 -7.63 20.07 17.94
C MET A 319 -6.10 19.89 18.09
N SER A 320 -5.65 18.68 18.36
CA SER A 320 -4.21 18.34 18.37
C SER A 320 -3.56 18.62 17.02
N ALA A 321 -2.29 19.02 17.04
CA ALA A 321 -1.50 19.23 15.83
C ALA A 321 -1.03 17.89 15.25
N HIS A 322 -1.02 17.79 13.91
CA HIS A 322 -0.51 16.61 13.20
C HIS A 322 0.65 17.01 12.25
N PRO A 323 1.79 17.49 12.78
CA PRO A 323 2.93 17.94 11.98
C PRO A 323 3.56 16.83 11.12
N GLN A 324 3.30 15.57 11.45
CA GLN A 324 3.73 14.39 10.70
C GLN A 324 2.98 14.18 9.38
N ILE A 325 1.81 14.83 9.18
CA ILE A 325 1.02 14.69 7.96
C ILE A 325 1.58 15.64 6.88
N PRO A 326 2.01 15.14 5.71
CA PRO A 326 2.44 16.00 4.61
C PRO A 326 1.32 16.96 4.17
N PRO A 327 1.64 18.22 3.77
CA PRO A 327 0.65 19.20 3.31
C PRO A 327 -0.31 18.67 2.25
N LYS A 328 0.21 17.91 1.29
CA LYS A 328 -0.61 17.32 0.22
C LYS A 328 -1.56 16.23 0.73
N ASP A 329 -1.16 15.42 1.69
CA ASP A 329 -2.03 14.41 2.28
C ASP A 329 -3.15 15.07 3.11
N ALA A 330 -2.82 16.15 3.83
CA ALA A 330 -3.81 16.94 4.56
C ALA A 330 -4.84 17.61 3.63
N GLU A 331 -4.42 18.13 2.47
CA GLU A 331 -5.34 18.64 1.44
C GLU A 331 -6.32 17.56 0.97
N GLU A 332 -5.85 16.33 0.76
CA GLU A 332 -6.68 15.20 0.33
C GLU A 332 -7.67 14.76 1.41
N MET A 333 -7.25 14.73 2.68
CA MET A 333 -8.14 14.49 3.82
C MET A 333 -9.30 15.52 3.86
N VAL A 334 -9.01 16.80 3.59
CA VAL A 334 -10.05 17.85 3.55
C VAL A 334 -10.99 17.67 2.36
N LYS A 335 -10.47 17.32 1.18
CA LYS A 335 -11.30 17.04 -0.01
C LYS A 335 -12.27 15.88 0.24
N TYR A 336 -11.81 14.83 0.92
CA TYR A 336 -12.69 13.75 1.38
C TYR A 336 -13.79 14.27 2.33
N ILE A 337 -13.42 15.06 3.34
CA ILE A 337 -14.41 15.64 4.27
C ILE A 337 -15.47 16.43 3.49
N PHE A 338 -15.06 17.27 2.54
CA PHE A 338 -15.99 18.03 1.69
C PHE A 338 -16.89 17.13 0.84
N SER A 339 -16.40 15.97 0.39
CA SER A 339 -17.20 15.02 -0.39
C SER A 339 -18.38 14.42 0.39
N LEU A 340 -18.33 14.43 1.73
CA LEU A 340 -19.38 13.83 2.57
C LEU A 340 -20.74 14.55 2.46
N THR A 341 -20.75 15.79 1.96
CA THR A 341 -21.98 16.56 1.70
C THR A 341 -22.37 16.60 0.23
N ASP A 342 -21.60 15.97 -0.65
CA ASP A 342 -22.07 15.77 -2.02
C ASP A 342 -23.29 14.85 -2.00
N ALA A 343 -24.25 15.13 -2.89
CA ALA A 343 -25.33 14.18 -3.14
C ALA A 343 -24.68 12.83 -3.50
N LYS A 344 -24.90 11.80 -2.67
CA LYS A 344 -24.43 10.43 -2.97
C LYS A 344 -24.91 10.11 -4.37
N LYS A 345 -24.01 10.13 -5.37
CA LYS A 345 -24.33 9.59 -6.69
C LYS A 345 -24.78 8.17 -6.40
N LYS A 346 -26.05 7.84 -6.65
CA LYS A 346 -26.53 6.46 -6.63
C LYS A 346 -25.60 5.71 -7.59
N GLN A 347 -24.62 5.00 -7.05
CA GLN A 347 -23.75 4.15 -7.86
C GLN A 347 -24.68 3.11 -8.46
N THR A 348 -24.99 3.33 -9.74
CA THR A 348 -25.86 2.44 -10.48
C THR A 348 -24.97 1.27 -10.87
N THR A 349 -25.29 0.07 -10.38
CA THR A 349 -24.59 -1.14 -10.77
C THR A 349 -24.63 -1.25 -12.29
N LEU A 350 -23.47 -1.42 -12.90
CA LEU A 350 -23.37 -1.64 -14.33
C LEU A 350 -23.84 -3.07 -14.67
N PRO A 351 -24.34 -3.31 -15.90
CA PRO A 351 -24.61 -4.67 -16.36
C PRO A 351 -23.32 -5.51 -16.33
N ALA A 352 -23.46 -6.84 -16.27
CA ALA A 352 -22.30 -7.75 -16.23
C ALA A 352 -21.41 -7.68 -17.49
N GLN A 353 -21.93 -7.13 -18.60
CA GLN A 353 -21.16 -6.87 -19.81
C GLN A 353 -21.58 -5.55 -20.43
N GLY A 354 -20.64 -4.85 -21.08
CA GLY A 354 -20.94 -3.59 -21.73
C GLY A 354 -19.71 -2.79 -22.14
N SER A 355 -19.92 -1.50 -22.33
CA SER A 355 -18.90 -0.54 -22.78
C SER A 355 -19.06 0.78 -22.02
N ILE A 356 -18.01 1.24 -21.34
CA ILE A 356 -17.97 2.49 -20.57
C ILE A 356 -17.30 3.57 -21.42
N LYS A 357 -17.85 4.78 -21.50
CA LYS A 357 -17.28 5.85 -22.35
C LYS A 357 -16.12 6.63 -21.73
N LEU A 358 -15.79 6.39 -20.45
CA LEU A 358 -14.70 7.02 -19.69
C LEU A 358 -14.58 8.55 -19.91
N LYS A 359 -15.55 9.34 -19.43
CA LYS A 359 -15.65 10.79 -19.75
C LYS A 359 -15.38 11.72 -18.57
N GLU A 360 -15.25 11.17 -17.37
CA GLU A 360 -15.11 11.93 -16.13
C GLU A 360 -13.72 12.54 -15.92
N HIS A 361 -12.72 12.15 -16.74
CA HIS A 361 -11.35 12.63 -16.58
C HIS A 361 -11.19 14.10 -16.98
N GLN A 362 -10.31 14.78 -16.25
CA GLN A 362 -10.02 16.19 -16.44
C GLN A 362 -8.69 16.34 -17.16
N ALA A 363 -8.66 17.14 -18.22
CA ALA A 363 -7.46 17.29 -19.05
C ALA A 363 -6.24 17.84 -18.30
N ASP A 364 -6.47 18.62 -17.23
CA ASP A 364 -5.45 19.22 -16.37
C ASP A 364 -5.03 18.34 -15.18
N GLU A 365 -5.69 17.19 -14.98
CA GLU A 365 -5.36 16.24 -13.92
C GLU A 365 -5.10 14.83 -14.48
N PRO A 366 -3.93 14.61 -15.11
CA PRO A 366 -3.59 13.35 -15.78
C PRO A 366 -3.31 12.20 -14.81
N ARG A 367 -3.26 12.46 -13.49
CA ARG A 367 -3.16 11.40 -12.47
C ARG A 367 -4.47 10.68 -12.24
N GLY A 368 -5.57 11.23 -12.76
CA GLY A 368 -6.88 10.65 -12.58
C GLY A 368 -6.95 9.19 -13.00
N GLN A 369 -7.58 8.38 -12.16
CA GLN A 369 -7.73 6.95 -12.37
C GLN A 369 -9.21 6.56 -12.39
N TYR A 370 -9.53 5.66 -13.30
CA TYR A 370 -10.78 4.92 -13.26
C TYR A 370 -10.57 3.62 -12.51
N THR A 371 -11.54 3.25 -11.68
CA THR A 371 -11.54 1.95 -11.02
C THR A 371 -12.84 1.23 -11.31
N LEU A 372 -12.71 0.00 -11.81
CA LEU A 372 -13.80 -0.94 -11.98
C LEU A 372 -13.67 -2.02 -10.92
N LEU A 373 -14.74 -2.28 -10.18
CA LEU A 373 -14.82 -3.39 -9.24
C LEU A 373 -15.94 -4.32 -9.65
N ALA A 374 -15.57 -5.54 -10.02
CA ALA A 374 -16.51 -6.64 -10.14
C ALA A 374 -16.51 -7.43 -8.83
N SER A 375 -17.69 -7.79 -8.32
CA SER A 375 -17.83 -8.70 -7.19
C SER A 375 -18.89 -9.75 -7.43
N TYR A 376 -18.70 -10.89 -6.79
CA TYR A 376 -19.68 -11.96 -6.72
C TYR A 376 -19.63 -12.58 -5.33
N THR A 377 -20.82 -12.82 -4.77
CA THR A 377 -21.00 -13.57 -3.53
C THR A 377 -21.66 -14.90 -3.88
N ASP A 378 -21.03 -16.00 -3.52
CA ASP A 378 -21.58 -17.35 -3.75
C ASP A 378 -22.78 -17.63 -2.83
N LYS A 379 -23.27 -18.88 -2.82
CA LYS A 379 -24.35 -19.31 -1.90
C LYS A 379 -23.83 -19.85 -0.57
N GLY A 380 -22.53 -20.01 -0.40
CA GLY A 380 -21.93 -20.79 0.67
C GLY A 380 -21.89 -22.29 0.37
N GLY A 381 -21.16 -23.02 1.20
CA GLY A 381 -21.05 -24.47 1.16
C GLY A 381 -21.49 -25.11 2.47
N GLN A 382 -21.38 -26.44 2.56
CA GLN A 382 -21.78 -27.16 3.77
C GLN A 382 -20.90 -26.76 4.96
N GLY A 383 -21.48 -26.09 5.96
CA GLY A 383 -20.76 -25.63 7.17
C GLY A 383 -19.89 -24.39 6.97
N VAL A 384 -19.85 -23.80 5.77
CA VAL A 384 -19.11 -22.57 5.46
C VAL A 384 -20.05 -21.58 4.79
N GLY A 385 -20.24 -20.41 5.39
CA GLY A 385 -21.13 -19.38 4.86
C GLY A 385 -20.67 -18.82 3.50
N PRO A 386 -21.48 -17.92 2.91
CA PRO A 386 -21.16 -17.33 1.61
C PRO A 386 -19.81 -16.62 1.59
N LEU A 387 -19.03 -16.85 0.54
CA LEU A 387 -17.77 -16.14 0.29
C LEU A 387 -17.97 -15.13 -0.83
N THR A 388 -17.24 -14.03 -0.73
CA THR A 388 -17.26 -12.94 -1.72
C THR A 388 -15.87 -12.75 -2.29
N SER A 389 -15.80 -12.75 -3.61
CA SER A 389 -14.57 -12.44 -4.33
C SER A 389 -14.77 -11.19 -5.17
N THR A 390 -13.66 -10.52 -5.45
CA THR A 390 -13.62 -9.29 -6.24
C THR A 390 -12.49 -9.32 -7.27
N GLU A 391 -12.69 -8.67 -8.40
CA GLU A 391 -11.59 -8.19 -9.24
C GLU A 391 -11.66 -6.67 -9.31
N ILE A 392 -10.49 -6.03 -9.19
CA ILE A 392 -10.33 -4.60 -9.35
C ILE A 392 -9.46 -4.36 -10.59
N ILE A 393 -9.95 -3.53 -11.50
CA ILE A 393 -9.17 -2.99 -12.61
C ILE A 393 -9.04 -1.49 -12.39
N THR A 394 -7.80 -1.00 -12.36
CA THR A 394 -7.50 0.42 -12.26
C THR A 394 -6.84 0.89 -13.55
N LEU A 395 -7.49 1.84 -14.23
CA LEU A 395 -7.02 2.43 -15.48
C LEU A 395 -6.49 3.82 -15.18
N ARG A 396 -5.21 4.06 -15.46
CA ARG A 396 -4.60 5.40 -15.44
C ARG A 396 -4.51 5.97 -16.87
N ASN A 397 -4.22 7.25 -17.00
CA ASN A 397 -4.05 7.83 -18.34
C ASN A 397 -2.86 7.15 -19.05
N ALA A 398 -3.04 6.79 -20.33
CA ALA A 398 -1.97 6.22 -21.15
C ALA A 398 -0.78 7.17 -21.33
N LYS A 399 -0.95 8.47 -21.09
CA LYS A 399 0.11 9.48 -21.01
C LYS A 399 0.44 9.74 -19.54
N VAL A 400 1.42 9.00 -19.03
CA VAL A 400 1.84 9.08 -17.63
C VAL A 400 2.83 10.23 -17.45
N ARG A 401 2.60 11.10 -16.45
CA ARG A 401 3.63 12.03 -15.98
C ARG A 401 4.62 11.28 -15.10
N THR A 402 5.90 11.45 -15.37
CA THR A 402 6.97 10.71 -14.68
C THR A 402 7.12 11.09 -13.20
N ILE A 403 6.72 12.31 -12.82
CA ILE A 403 6.68 12.74 -11.42
C ILE A 403 5.64 11.96 -10.60
N ASP A 404 4.65 11.36 -11.26
CA ASP A 404 3.58 10.57 -10.64
C ASP A 404 3.79 9.06 -10.80
N ALA A 405 4.99 8.67 -11.25
CA ALA A 405 5.39 7.28 -11.36
C ALA A 405 5.58 6.64 -9.97
N ASP A 406 5.55 5.31 -9.91
CA ASP A 406 5.70 4.55 -8.67
C ASP A 406 7.08 4.74 -8.02
N ALA A 407 8.12 5.02 -8.82
CA ALA A 407 9.41 5.54 -8.34
C ALA A 407 10.16 6.31 -9.44
N HIS A 408 11.07 7.20 -9.04
CA HIS A 408 11.90 8.01 -9.95
C HIS A 408 13.36 8.13 -9.42
N THR A 409 14.01 7.01 -9.18
CA THR A 409 15.36 6.95 -8.58
C THR A 409 16.40 7.64 -9.45
N GLY A 410 17.20 8.52 -8.82
CA GLY A 410 18.21 9.31 -9.51
C GLY A 410 17.66 10.53 -10.25
N PHE A 411 16.36 10.81 -10.13
CA PHE A 411 15.73 12.06 -10.55
C PHE A 411 15.24 12.80 -9.31
N ARG A 412 15.78 14.00 -9.04
CA ARG A 412 15.33 14.80 -7.90
C ARG A 412 14.07 15.55 -8.29
N ARG A 413 13.17 15.75 -7.34
CA ARG A 413 11.98 16.57 -7.55
C ARG A 413 12.33 18.05 -7.42
N PHE A 414 11.85 18.86 -8.35
CA PHE A 414 11.92 20.31 -8.29
C PHE A 414 10.55 20.89 -8.64
N GLY A 415 9.79 21.28 -7.62
CA GLY A 415 8.39 21.69 -7.78
C GLY A 415 7.52 20.56 -8.35
N ASN A 416 6.95 20.81 -9.54
CA ASN A 416 6.10 19.86 -10.26
C ASN A 416 6.83 19.12 -11.41
N ASP A 417 8.15 19.22 -11.46
CA ASP A 417 8.98 18.52 -12.46
C ASP A 417 10.07 17.69 -11.79
N LEU A 418 10.68 16.81 -12.59
CA LEU A 418 11.86 16.04 -12.23
C LEU A 418 13.10 16.70 -12.85
N THR A 419 14.21 16.73 -12.10
CA THR A 419 15.51 17.15 -12.61
C THR A 419 16.01 16.19 -13.68
N THR A 420 17.15 16.50 -14.29
CA THR A 420 17.90 15.54 -15.09
C THR A 420 18.37 14.37 -14.23
N GLY A 421 18.40 13.19 -14.83
CA GLY A 421 19.00 11.98 -14.27
C GLY A 421 20.37 11.70 -14.89
N ASP A 422 21.16 10.90 -14.17
CA ASP A 422 22.45 10.40 -14.60
C ASP A 422 22.28 9.04 -15.30
N HIS A 423 23.38 8.46 -15.78
CA HIS A 423 23.38 7.07 -16.19
C HIS A 423 22.89 6.21 -15.03
N LYS A 424 21.95 5.29 -15.33
CA LYS A 424 21.30 4.37 -14.40
C LYS A 424 20.16 4.96 -13.57
N SER A 425 19.87 6.27 -13.67
CA SER A 425 18.60 6.81 -13.17
C SER A 425 17.42 6.16 -13.88
N PHE A 426 16.32 5.92 -13.17
CA PHE A 426 15.16 5.24 -13.73
C PHE A 426 13.81 5.76 -13.21
N ILE A 427 12.81 5.62 -14.07
CA ILE A 427 11.38 5.75 -13.71
C ILE A 427 10.80 4.33 -13.63
N LEU A 428 10.03 4.04 -12.59
CA LEU A 428 9.34 2.77 -12.36
C LEU A 428 7.84 2.95 -12.47
N LEU A 429 7.18 2.12 -13.27
CA LEU A 429 5.73 1.92 -13.25
C LEU A 429 5.43 0.46 -12.89
N LYS A 430 4.64 0.22 -11.85
CA LYS A 430 4.32 -1.13 -11.38
C LYS A 430 3.06 -1.68 -12.03
N ASP A 431 3.01 -3.01 -12.17
CA ASP A 431 1.84 -3.78 -12.61
C ASP A 431 1.17 -3.25 -13.89
N VAL A 432 1.98 -2.91 -14.90
CA VAL A 432 1.51 -2.36 -16.17
C VAL A 432 1.27 -3.48 -17.19
N ASP A 433 0.04 -3.56 -17.69
CA ASP A 433 -0.37 -4.42 -18.80
C ASP A 433 0.21 -3.89 -20.11
N LEU A 434 1.06 -4.69 -20.77
CA LEU A 434 1.62 -4.37 -22.09
C LEU A 434 0.79 -4.93 -23.25
N THR A 435 -0.31 -5.64 -22.96
CA THR A 435 -1.19 -6.18 -24.00
C THR A 435 -1.69 -5.06 -24.92
N ASN A 436 -1.55 -5.28 -26.23
CA ASN A 436 -1.87 -4.34 -27.30
C ASN A 436 -1.05 -3.03 -27.32
N ILE A 437 0.04 -2.91 -26.56
CA ILE A 437 0.96 -1.77 -26.68
C ILE A 437 1.97 -2.04 -27.80
N LYS A 438 2.09 -1.11 -28.75
CA LYS A 438 3.00 -1.20 -29.90
C LYS A 438 4.25 -0.36 -29.75
N GLY A 439 4.19 0.72 -28.98
CA GLY A 439 5.30 1.64 -28.82
C GLY A 439 5.10 2.61 -27.67
N LEU A 440 6.11 3.44 -27.47
CA LEU A 440 6.09 4.49 -26.47
C LEU A 440 6.54 5.82 -27.07
N THR A 441 5.95 6.91 -26.60
CA THR A 441 6.42 8.26 -26.90
C THR A 441 6.93 8.91 -25.61
N TYR A 442 8.21 9.27 -25.59
CA TYR A 442 8.86 9.91 -24.45
C TYR A 442 8.99 11.40 -24.68
N GLU A 443 8.51 12.20 -23.72
CA GLU A 443 8.78 13.62 -23.67
C GLU A 443 9.99 13.85 -22.75
N TYR A 444 11.10 14.37 -23.28
CA TYR A 444 12.37 14.49 -22.57
C TYR A 444 13.06 15.84 -22.79
N SER A 445 13.94 16.24 -21.88
CA SER A 445 14.89 17.33 -22.10
C SER A 445 16.31 16.84 -21.85
N ALA A 446 17.23 17.07 -22.77
CA ALA A 446 18.63 16.64 -22.70
C ALA A 446 19.55 17.85 -22.95
N PRO A 447 20.14 18.46 -21.91
CA PRO A 447 20.79 19.77 -22.04
C PRO A 447 21.90 19.81 -23.10
N ASP A 448 22.81 18.85 -23.06
CA ASP A 448 24.07 18.89 -23.83
C ASP A 448 24.59 17.50 -24.23
N LYS A 449 23.93 16.40 -23.82
CA LYS A 449 24.42 15.03 -24.04
C LYS A 449 23.38 14.14 -24.71
N ASP A 450 23.87 13.32 -25.63
CA ASP A 450 23.13 12.19 -26.20
C ASP A 450 23.16 10.99 -25.25
N GLY A 451 22.11 10.18 -25.32
CA GLY A 451 21.98 8.94 -24.56
C GLY A 451 20.86 8.05 -25.11
N GLU A 452 20.43 7.09 -24.29
CA GLU A 452 19.37 6.15 -24.63
C GLU A 452 18.42 5.97 -23.44
N ILE A 453 17.14 5.73 -23.74
CA ILE A 453 16.15 5.22 -22.78
C ILE A 453 16.01 3.71 -23.04
N GLU A 454 16.41 2.89 -22.08
CA GLU A 454 16.12 1.45 -22.07
C GLU A 454 14.82 1.17 -21.31
N LEU A 455 13.88 0.45 -21.92
CA LEU A 455 12.72 -0.12 -21.23
C LEU A 455 13.01 -1.57 -20.86
N ARG A 456 12.95 -1.89 -19.56
CA ARG A 456 13.08 -3.25 -19.03
C ARG A 456 11.82 -3.68 -18.29
N ILE A 457 11.56 -4.99 -18.29
CA ILE A 457 10.39 -5.57 -17.62
C ILE A 457 10.77 -6.45 -16.42
N GLY A 458 9.90 -6.44 -15.40
CA GLY A 458 9.97 -7.25 -14.19
C GLY A 458 10.96 -6.74 -13.14
N SER A 459 12.18 -6.39 -13.54
CA SER A 459 13.15 -5.79 -12.61
C SER A 459 14.08 -4.79 -13.29
N TYR A 460 14.83 -4.03 -12.50
CA TYR A 460 15.87 -3.13 -12.97
C TYR A 460 16.93 -3.84 -13.83
N ALA A 461 17.22 -5.11 -13.53
CA ALA A 461 18.16 -5.95 -14.29
C ALA A 461 17.45 -6.87 -15.31
N GLY A 462 16.13 -6.72 -15.47
CA GLY A 462 15.31 -7.57 -16.32
C GLY A 462 15.60 -7.42 -17.81
N PRO A 463 14.92 -8.23 -18.65
CA PRO A 463 15.06 -8.19 -20.10
C PRO A 463 14.73 -6.81 -20.67
N VAL A 464 15.56 -6.35 -21.61
CA VAL A 464 15.32 -5.09 -22.35
C VAL A 464 14.34 -5.38 -23.48
N ILE A 465 13.24 -4.61 -23.53
CA ILE A 465 12.20 -4.75 -24.55
C ILE A 465 12.08 -3.54 -25.47
N SER A 466 12.75 -2.43 -25.17
CA SER A 466 12.91 -1.29 -26.08
C SER A 466 14.19 -0.52 -25.76
N ARG A 467 14.80 0.05 -26.80
CA ARG A 467 15.97 0.91 -26.76
C ARG A 467 15.69 2.14 -27.61
N THR A 468 15.66 3.31 -26.98
CA THR A 468 15.25 4.55 -27.65
C THR A 468 16.35 5.60 -27.53
N PRO A 469 17.16 5.82 -28.58
CA PRO A 469 18.20 6.84 -28.55
C PRO A 469 17.59 8.23 -28.53
N PHE A 470 18.18 9.15 -27.77
CA PHE A 470 17.78 10.56 -27.74
C PHE A 470 18.98 11.48 -28.00
N LYS A 471 18.70 12.71 -28.46
CA LYS A 471 19.70 13.71 -28.82
C LYS A 471 19.64 14.91 -27.90
N ALA A 472 20.79 15.52 -27.62
CA ALA A 472 20.84 16.79 -26.91
C ALA A 472 19.95 17.85 -27.60
N ASN A 473 19.24 18.64 -26.82
CA ASN A 473 18.30 19.65 -27.32
C ASN A 473 18.55 21.07 -26.81
N GLY A 474 19.62 21.32 -26.05
CA GLY A 474 19.97 22.63 -25.53
C GLY A 474 19.13 22.98 -24.31
N GLY A 475 19.76 23.08 -23.13
CA GLY A 475 19.08 23.46 -21.89
C GLY A 475 18.23 24.73 -22.08
N GLY A 476 16.97 24.70 -21.66
CA GLY A 476 16.03 25.83 -21.77
C GLY A 476 15.21 25.90 -23.06
N LYS A 477 15.44 25.05 -24.08
CA LYS A 477 14.65 25.02 -25.32
C LYS A 477 13.33 24.22 -25.23
N GLY A 478 12.92 23.83 -24.02
CA GLY A 478 11.73 23.01 -23.78
C GLY A 478 11.92 21.53 -24.13
N PRO A 479 10.94 20.68 -23.78
CA PRO A 479 11.03 19.24 -24.02
C PRO A 479 10.88 18.89 -25.50
N LYS A 480 11.55 17.81 -25.93
CA LYS A 480 11.35 17.14 -27.22
C LYS A 480 10.64 15.80 -27.03
N GLN A 481 10.08 15.28 -28.11
CA GLN A 481 9.52 13.94 -28.15
C GLN A 481 10.43 12.98 -28.92
N VAL A 482 10.51 11.73 -28.46
CA VAL A 482 11.13 10.63 -29.21
C VAL A 482 10.28 9.38 -29.07
N LYS A 483 10.18 8.58 -30.14
CA LYS A 483 9.39 7.35 -30.17
C LYS A 483 10.28 6.13 -30.02
N GLY A 484 9.91 5.26 -29.10
CA GLY A 484 10.45 3.91 -28.92
C GLY A 484 9.49 2.86 -29.45
N ILE A 485 10.04 1.80 -30.03
CA ILE A 485 9.27 0.64 -30.52
C ILE A 485 9.65 -0.57 -29.67
N LEU A 486 8.67 -1.41 -29.35
CA LEU A 486 8.95 -2.68 -28.67
C LEU A 486 9.66 -3.63 -29.63
N THR A 487 10.72 -4.30 -29.17
CA THR A 487 11.49 -5.25 -30.00
C THR A 487 10.66 -6.45 -30.46
N LYS A 488 9.63 -6.80 -29.70
CA LYS A 488 8.62 -7.81 -30.00
C LYS A 488 7.33 -7.52 -29.22
N PRO A 489 6.17 -8.05 -29.62
CA PRO A 489 4.95 -7.99 -28.81
C PRO A 489 5.18 -8.61 -27.43
N VAL A 490 4.69 -7.92 -26.39
CA VAL A 490 4.73 -8.38 -24.99
C VAL A 490 3.31 -8.29 -24.45
N ASN A 491 2.81 -9.36 -23.85
CA ASN A 491 1.45 -9.42 -23.30
C ASN A 491 1.50 -9.70 -21.80
N GLY A 492 0.50 -9.20 -21.07
CA GLY A 492 0.40 -9.34 -19.63
C GLY A 492 1.05 -8.21 -18.84
N LYS A 493 0.98 -8.33 -17.51
CA LYS A 493 1.39 -7.29 -16.57
C LYS A 493 2.82 -7.45 -16.09
N TYR A 494 3.56 -6.33 -16.09
CA TYR A 494 4.95 -6.25 -15.64
C TYR A 494 5.24 -4.93 -14.94
N ASP A 495 6.21 -4.96 -14.03
CA ASP A 495 6.88 -3.75 -13.58
C ASP A 495 7.80 -3.24 -14.70
N LEU A 496 7.69 -1.96 -15.05
CA LEU A 496 8.39 -1.32 -16.15
C LEU A 496 9.45 -0.36 -15.63
N TYR A 497 10.69 -0.57 -16.04
CA TYR A 497 11.83 0.27 -15.70
C TYR A 497 12.29 1.04 -16.94
N PHE A 498 12.17 2.36 -16.90
CA PHE A 498 12.66 3.27 -17.94
C PHE A 498 13.99 3.87 -17.49
N ILE A 499 15.09 3.34 -18.01
CA ILE A 499 16.44 3.62 -17.51
C ILE A 499 17.17 4.53 -18.49
N ILE A 500 17.78 5.60 -17.97
CA ILE A 500 18.68 6.44 -18.77
C ILE A 500 20.06 5.79 -18.88
N VAL A 501 20.52 5.58 -20.10
CA VAL A 501 21.76 4.86 -20.40
C VAL A 501 22.73 5.73 -21.19
N LYS A 502 23.93 5.88 -20.63
CA LYS A 502 25.14 6.35 -21.32
C LYS A 502 26.35 5.73 -20.64
N LYS A 503 26.96 4.74 -21.28
CA LYS A 503 28.10 4.00 -20.71
C LYS A 503 29.36 4.86 -20.63
N GLU A 504 29.60 5.65 -21.68
CA GLU A 504 30.77 6.52 -21.78
C GLU A 504 30.63 7.80 -20.96
N LYS A 505 31.72 8.20 -20.29
CA LYS A 505 31.80 9.48 -19.57
C LYS A 505 31.94 10.67 -20.56
N PRO A 506 31.41 11.86 -20.24
CA PRO A 506 30.61 12.19 -19.05
C PRO A 506 29.21 11.58 -19.14
N ASN A 507 28.78 10.94 -18.05
CA ASN A 507 27.52 10.19 -17.97
C ASN A 507 26.57 10.69 -16.88
N ASN A 508 26.76 11.94 -16.46
CA ASN A 508 25.91 12.68 -15.55
C ASN A 508 25.10 13.76 -16.29
N ASN A 509 24.02 14.23 -15.67
CA ASN A 509 23.14 15.28 -16.16
C ASN A 509 22.69 15.02 -17.61
N LEU A 510 22.12 13.83 -17.86
CA LEU A 510 21.85 13.33 -19.21
C LEU A 510 20.53 13.85 -19.76
N ALA A 511 19.43 13.48 -19.11
CA ALA A 511 18.10 13.89 -19.54
C ALA A 511 17.12 13.90 -18.36
N SER A 512 16.12 14.76 -18.41
CA SER A 512 14.89 14.61 -17.65
C SER A 512 13.82 14.00 -18.53
N LEU A 513 12.94 13.17 -17.95
CA LEU A 513 11.76 12.63 -18.60
C LEU A 513 10.55 13.30 -17.98
N LYS A 514 9.66 13.87 -18.80
CA LYS A 514 8.46 14.59 -18.36
C LYS A 514 7.21 13.72 -18.45
N THR A 515 7.01 13.08 -19.60
CA THR A 515 5.89 12.15 -19.81
C THR A 515 6.32 10.90 -20.58
N ILE A 516 5.61 9.81 -20.32
CA ILE A 516 5.73 8.54 -21.04
C ILE A 516 4.33 8.20 -21.53
N GLN A 517 4.14 8.20 -22.85
CA GLN A 517 2.88 7.83 -23.48
C GLN A 517 2.96 6.41 -24.04
N PHE A 518 1.93 5.61 -23.78
CA PHE A 518 1.78 4.25 -24.29
C PHE A 518 0.88 4.25 -25.54
N ASP A 519 1.42 3.77 -26.65
CA ASP A 519 0.77 3.81 -27.96
C ASP A 519 0.24 2.41 -28.33
N GLN A 520 -1.03 2.33 -28.76
CA GLN A 520 -1.72 1.09 -29.16
C GLN A 520 -1.67 0.78 -30.66
#